data_AF-A0A0M0T5A0-F1
#
_entry.id   AF-A0A0M0T5A0-F1
#
_cell.length_a   1.000
_cell.length_b   1.000
_cell.length_c   1.000
_cell.angle_alpha   90.00
_cell.angle_beta   90.00
_cell.angle_gamma   90.00
#
_symmetry.space_group_name_H-M   'P 1'
#
loop_
_entity.id
_entity.type
_entity.pdbx_description
1 polymer ?
#
loop_
_entity_poly.entity_id
_entity_poly.type
_entity_poly.pdbx_seq_one_letter_code
_entity_poly.pdbx_strand_id
1 'polypeptide(L)' 'MKAQQFNQHYPIGRSFIYQPNKFLRGGQLVRTIEPAQDLTTMTVVEISTEPYLVRIEHLTSI' A
#
# COMPACT_ATOMS: atom_id res chain seq x y z
N MET A 1 3.08 -10.35 2.45
CA MET A 1 4.32 -9.89 3.12
C MET A 1 3.95 -9.20 4.44
N LYS A 2 4.88 -9.08 5.39
CA LYS A 2 4.69 -8.34 6.65
C LYS A 2 5.28 -6.92 6.55
N ALA A 3 4.94 -6.04 7.49
CA ALA A 3 5.34 -4.64 7.50
C ALA A 3 6.86 -4.46 7.39
N GLN A 4 7.64 -5.21 8.17
CA GLN A 4 9.10 -5.12 8.15
C GLN A 4 9.66 -5.36 6.75
N GLN A 5 9.22 -6.43 6.08
CA GLN A 5 9.68 -6.76 4.74
C GLN A 5 9.23 -5.69 3.73
N PHE A 6 7.98 -5.21 3.84
CA PHE A 6 7.48 -4.14 2.97
C PHE A 6 8.33 -2.87 3.10
N ASN A 7 8.61 -2.43 4.32
CA ASN A 7 9.38 -1.20 4.60
C ASN A 7 10.85 -1.32 4.17
N GLN A 8 11.43 -2.52 4.15
CA GLN A 8 12.77 -2.76 3.60
C GLN A 8 12.81 -2.64 2.07
N HIS A 9 11.74 -3.04 1.38
CA HIS A 9 11.67 -3.02 -0.09
C HIS A 9 11.22 -1.66 -0.61
N TYR A 10 10.36 -0.97 0.14
CA TYR A 10 9.67 0.22 -0.32
C TYR A 10 9.82 1.36 0.70
N PRO A 11 10.68 2.37 0.41
CA PRO A 11 10.80 3.52 1.28
C PRO A 11 9.52 4.37 1.26
N ILE A 12 9.38 5.24 2.26
CA ILE A 12 8.33 6.26 2.29
C ILE A 12 8.39 7.10 1.01
N GLY A 13 7.23 7.45 0.45
CA GLY A 13 7.10 8.15 -0.82
C GLY A 13 7.12 7.24 -2.05
N ARG A 14 7.34 5.92 -1.90
CA ARG A 14 7.26 4.96 -3.01
C ARG A 14 5.87 5.01 -3.64
N SER A 15 5.84 5.04 -4.96
CA SER A 15 4.60 5.08 -5.74
C SER A 15 4.07 3.67 -6.02
N PHE A 16 2.75 3.53 -5.99
CA PHE A 16 2.02 2.30 -6.26
C PHE A 16 0.73 2.58 -7.04
N ILE A 17 0.20 1.55 -7.69
CA ILE A 17 -1.20 1.52 -8.10
C ILE A 17 -2.03 0.92 -6.97
N TYR A 18 -2.92 1.73 -6.39
CA TYR A 18 -3.95 1.28 -5.46
C TYR A 18 -5.14 0.72 -6.22
N GLN A 19 -5.45 -0.56 -5.98
CA GLN A 19 -6.51 -1.29 -6.65
C GLN A 19 -7.01 -2.42 -5.75
N PRO A 20 -8.08 -2.19 -4.96
CA PRO A 20 -8.65 -3.21 -4.06
C PRO A 20 -9.12 -4.47 -4.80
N ASN A 21 -9.68 -4.29 -6.00
CA ASN A 21 -10.10 -5.39 -6.85
C ASN A 21 -9.20 -5.48 -8.08
N LYS A 22 -8.27 -6.45 -8.05
CA LYS A 22 -7.28 -6.66 -9.12
C LYS A 22 -7.87 -7.02 -10.48
N PHE A 23 -9.13 -7.45 -10.53
CA PHE A 23 -9.81 -7.81 -11.78
C PHE A 23 -10.44 -6.61 -12.50
N LEU A 24 -10.69 -5.49 -11.80
CA LEU A 24 -11.29 -4.29 -12.37
C LEU A 24 -10.23 -3.32 -12.88
N ARG A 25 -10.42 -2.71 -14.05
CA ARG A 25 -9.53 -1.65 -14.53
C ARG A 25 -9.71 -0.37 -13.70
N GLY A 26 -8.69 0.50 -13.69
CA GLY A 26 -8.80 1.84 -13.12
C GLY A 26 -8.20 2.03 -11.73
N GLY A 27 -7.10 1.34 -11.41
CA GLY A 27 -6.35 1.61 -10.17
C GLY A 27 -5.80 3.03 -10.13
N GLN A 28 -5.66 3.59 -8.92
CA GLN A 28 -5.22 4.95 -8.68
C GLN A 28 -3.72 5.01 -8.35
N LEU A 29 -2.99 5.95 -8.94
CA LEU A 29 -1.59 6.19 -8.56
C LEU A 29 -1.53 6.88 -7.20
N VAL A 30 -0.81 6.28 -6.24
CA VAL A 30 -0.68 6.78 -4.87
C VAL A 30 0.76 6.66 -4.38
N ARG A 31 1.11 7.37 -3.31
CA ARG A 31 2.40 7.26 -2.63
C ARG A 31 2.23 6.85 -1.18
N THR A 32 3.18 6.09 -0.64
CA THR A 32 3.23 5.82 0.81
C THR A 32 3.59 7.09 1.57
N ILE A 33 2.92 7.35 2.69
CA ILE A 33 3.15 8.52 3.54
C ILE A 33 3.93 8.15 4.80
N GLU A 34 3.65 6.97 5.36
CA GLU A 34 4.28 6.46 6.57
C GLU A 34 4.76 5.01 6.36
N PRO A 35 5.63 4.47 7.26
CA PRO A 35 5.97 3.05 7.25
C PRO A 35 4.71 2.17 7.37
N ALA A 36 4.70 1.05 6.66
CA ALA A 36 3.67 0.04 6.84
C ALA A 36 3.69 -0.52 8.27
N GLN A 37 2.53 -0.94 8.75
CA GLN A 37 2.30 -1.48 10.09
C GLN A 37 1.56 -2.81 10.02
N ASP A 38 1.94 -3.74 10.88
CA ASP A 38 1.24 -5.00 11.04
C ASP A 38 0.11 -4.85 12.08
N LEU A 39 -1.11 -5.13 11.66
CA LEU A 39 -2.27 -5.35 12.53
C LEU A 39 -2.42 -6.87 12.78
N THR A 40 -3.37 -7.24 13.66
CA THR A 40 -3.60 -8.63 14.07
C THR A 40 -3.72 -9.60 12.90
N THR A 41 -4.40 -9.20 11.82
CA THR A 41 -4.70 -10.08 10.68
C THR A 41 -4.26 -9.54 9.31
N MET A 42 -3.70 -8.33 9.26
CA MET A 42 -3.37 -7.67 8.00
C MET A 42 -2.19 -6.72 8.14
N THR A 43 -1.60 -6.34 7.03
CA THR A 43 -0.56 -5.30 6.98
C THR A 43 -1.11 -4.11 6.21
N VAL A 44 -1.04 -2.93 6.81
CA VAL A 44 -1.58 -1.68 6.27
C VAL A 44 -0.48 -0.65 6.07
N VAL A 45 -0.73 0.32 5.19
CA VAL A 45 0.14 1.46 4.97
C VAL A 45 -0.71 2.69 4.68
N GLU A 46 -0.23 3.86 5.11
CA GLU A 46 -0.86 5.13 4.80
C GLU A 46 -0.45 5.62 3.40
N ILE A 47 -1.40 6.14 2.64
CA ILE A 47 -1.26 6.57 1.25
C ILE A 47 -1.75 8.01 1.03
N SER A 48 -1.25 8.65 -0.01
CA SER A 48 -1.42 10.09 -0.30
C SER A 48 -2.84 10.54 -0.63
N THR A 49 -3.78 9.63 -0.86
CA THR A 49 -5.16 9.93 -1.27
C THR A 49 -6.13 9.00 -0.55
N GLU A 50 -7.42 9.35 -0.55
CA GLU A 50 -8.47 8.47 -0.01
C GLU A 50 -8.34 7.03 -0.56
N PRO A 51 -8.52 6.00 0.31
CA PRO A 51 -9.05 6.06 1.68
C PRO A 51 -7.98 6.31 2.77
N TYR A 52 -6.78 6.77 2.40
CA TYR A 52 -5.64 7.07 3.26
C TYR A 52 -4.99 5.87 3.94
N LEU A 53 -5.73 4.94 4.52
CA LEU A 53 -5.15 3.73 5.11
C LEU A 53 -5.62 2.49 4.34
N VAL A 54 -4.68 1.76 3.73
CA VAL A 54 -5.00 0.63 2.86
C VAL A 54 -4.16 -0.59 3.20
N ARG A 55 -4.69 -1.77 2.85
CA ARG A 55 -3.93 -3.01 2.92
C ARG A 55 -2.88 -3.03 1.80
N ILE A 56 -1.67 -3.48 2.13
CA ILE A 56 -0.59 -3.56 1.15
C ILE A 56 -0.87 -4.54 0.00
N GLU A 57 -1.78 -5.50 0.21
CA GLU A 57 -2.21 -6.46 -0.81
C GLU A 57 -3.00 -5.83 -1.96
N HIS A 58 -3.57 -4.64 -1.72
CA HIS A 58 -4.25 -3.82 -2.72
C HIS A 58 -3.31 -2.90 -3.49
N LEU A 59 -2.00 -2.95 -3.22
CA LEU A 59 -0.99 -2.15 -3.90
C LEU A 59 -0.25 -3.00 -4.93
N THR A 60 -0.06 -2.44 -6.12
CA THR A 60 0.78 -3.01 -7.17
C THR A 60 1.97 -2.09 -7.39
N SER A 61 3.21 -2.60 -7.27
CA SER A 61 4.40 -1.82 -7.57
C SER A 61 4.44 -1.50 -9.05
N ILE A 62 4.76 -0.24 -9.35
CA ILE A 62 5.24 0.21 -10.66
C ILE A 62 6.77 0.18 -10.70
#